data_AF-A0A0G0I6S5-F1
#
_entry.id   AF-A0A0G0I6S5-F1
#
_cell.length_a   1.000
_cell.length_b   1.000
_cell.length_c   1.000
_cell.angle_alpha   90.00
_cell.angle_beta   90.00
_cell.angle_gamma   90.00
#
_symmetry.space_group_name_H-M   'P 1'
#
loop_
_entity.id
_entity.type
_entity.pdbx_description
1 polymer ?
#
loop_
_entity_poly.entity_id
_entity_poly.type
_entity_poly.pdbx_seq_one_letter_code
_entity_poly.pdbx_strand_id
1 'polypeptide(L)'
;MISKEFGIPKDLTHIFLALCLLIFLFTFDITKIYFPIAIGIFLILLNIFKKSFGLGDILIILGLGVLINKEQFIVFFWLSIIIALLYSLILILRKKINIKNAKVPMVPFLSIAFVISIIYGEFLWNHILKLLQM
;
A
#
# COMPACT_ATOMS: atom_id res chain seq x y z
N MET A 1 -15.17 -11.71 26.11
CA MET A 1 -15.06 -12.73 25.05
C MET A 1 -15.34 -12.05 23.71
N ILE A 2 -14.48 -12.27 22.72
CA ILE A 2 -14.45 -11.68 21.36
C ILE A 2 -13.87 -10.25 21.31
N SER A 3 -12.54 -10.18 21.39
CA SER A 3 -11.78 -9.09 20.79
C SER A 3 -12.00 -9.16 19.28
N LYS A 4 -12.95 -8.36 18.78
CA LYS A 4 -13.14 -8.12 17.35
C LYS A 4 -11.78 -7.67 16.80
N GLU A 5 -11.11 -8.53 16.04
CA GLU A 5 -9.88 -8.15 15.36
C GLU A 5 -10.19 -6.90 14.53
N PHE A 6 -9.44 -5.81 14.74
CA PHE A 6 -9.42 -4.65 13.85
C PHE A 6 -8.77 -5.02 12.49
N GLY A 7 -9.19 -6.15 11.92
CA GLY A 7 -8.90 -6.58 10.57
C GLY A 7 -10.04 -6.14 9.66
N ILE A 8 -9.69 -5.75 8.44
CA ILE A 8 -10.67 -5.42 7.41
C ILE A 8 -11.56 -6.66 7.21
N PRO A 9 -12.90 -6.50 7.14
CA PRO A 9 -13.78 -7.62 6.86
C PRO A 9 -13.35 -8.29 5.55
N LYS A 10 -13.16 -9.62 5.58
CA LYS A 10 -12.69 -10.38 4.41
C LYS A 10 -13.57 -10.11 3.19
N ASP A 11 -14.89 -10.09 3.39
CA ASP A 11 -15.89 -9.83 2.36
C ASP A 11 -15.65 -8.49 1.66
N LEU A 12 -15.31 -7.44 2.43
CA LEU A 12 -15.04 -6.12 1.88
C LEU A 12 -13.77 -6.12 1.02
N THR A 13 -12.70 -6.79 1.47
CA THR A 13 -11.46 -6.92 0.68
C THR A 13 -11.70 -7.71 -0.61
N HIS A 14 -12.56 -8.73 -0.59
CA HIS A 14 -12.86 -9.55 -1.77
C HIS A 14 -13.71 -8.77 -2.78
N ILE A 15 -14.72 -8.03 -2.32
CA ILE A 15 -15.51 -7.12 -3.17
C ILE A 15 -14.61 -6.06 -3.81
N PHE A 16 -13.72 -5.46 -3.01
CA PHE A 16 -12.75 -4.49 -3.49
C PHE A 16 -11.83 -5.07 -4.57
N LEU A 17 -11.27 -6.26 -4.34
CA LEU A 17 -10.44 -6.94 -5.33
C LEU A 17 -11.20 -7.28 -6.60
N ALA A 18 -12.45 -7.75 -6.49
CA ALA A 18 -13.30 -8.02 -7.64
C ALA A 18 -13.53 -6.75 -8.47
N LEU A 19 -13.74 -5.60 -7.82
CA LEU A 19 -13.86 -4.31 -8.50
C LEU A 19 -12.55 -3.89 -9.18
N CYS A 20 -11.41 -4.02 -8.50
CA CYS A 20 -10.10 -3.75 -9.11
C CYS A 20 -9.85 -4.63 -10.34
N LEU A 21 -10.19 -5.92 -10.25
CA LEU A 21 -10.05 -6.85 -11.36
C LEU A 21 -10.96 -6.47 -12.52
N LEU A 22 -12.21 -6.08 -12.25
CA LEU A 22 -13.14 -5.59 -13.27
C LEU A 22 -12.60 -4.34 -13.98
N ILE A 23 -12.09 -3.35 -13.24
CA ILE A 23 -11.46 -2.15 -13.81
C ILE A 23 -10.22 -2.52 -14.65
N PHE A 24 -9.41 -3.45 -14.14
CA PHE A 24 -8.24 -3.94 -14.86
C PHE A 24 -8.61 -4.58 -16.19
N LEU A 25 -9.68 -5.39 -16.25
CA LEU A 25 -10.15 -6.01 -17.50
C LEU A 25 -10.52 -4.98 -18.57
N PHE A 26 -10.99 -3.79 -18.20
CA PHE A 26 -11.25 -2.71 -19.17
C PHE A 26 -9.98 -2.08 -19.74
N THR A 27 -8.87 -2.11 -19.00
CA THR A 27 -7.59 -1.54 -19.44
C THR A 27 -6.68 -2.58 -20.10
N PHE A 28 -6.84 -3.86 -19.71
CA PHE A 28 -6.14 -5.05 -20.18
C PHE A 28 -4.65 -4.85 -20.52
N ASP A 29 -3.89 -4.35 -19.55
CA ASP A 29 -2.45 -4.11 -19.70
C ASP A 29 -1.64 -5.00 -18.75
N ILE A 30 -1.12 -6.10 -19.29
CA ILE A 30 -0.34 -7.08 -18.52
C ILE A 30 0.94 -6.50 -17.90
N THR A 31 1.47 -5.38 -18.42
CA THR A 31 2.71 -4.79 -17.92
C THR A 31 2.55 -4.21 -16.52
N LYS A 32 1.32 -3.82 -16.15
CA LYS A 32 0.97 -3.29 -14.84
C LYS A 32 0.97 -4.35 -13.74
N ILE A 33 0.95 -5.63 -14.09
CA ILE A 33 0.85 -6.74 -13.13
C ILE A 33 2.21 -7.08 -12.50
N TYR A 34 3.30 -6.94 -13.25
CA TYR A 34 4.61 -7.48 -12.84
C TYR A 34 5.10 -6.92 -11.50
N PHE A 35 5.06 -5.61 -11.33
CA PHE A 35 5.55 -4.95 -10.11
C PHE A 35 4.67 -5.20 -8.88
N PRO A 36 3.32 -5.05 -8.95
CA PRO A 36 2.43 -5.42 -7.86
C PRO A 36 2.65 -6.85 -7.40
N ILE A 37 2.72 -7.83 -8.31
CA ILE A 37 2.95 -9.23 -7.95
C ILE A 37 4.32 -9.40 -7.29
N ALA A 38 5.38 -8.82 -7.85
CA ALA A 38 6.72 -8.92 -7.28
C ALA A 38 6.77 -8.36 -5.84
N ILE A 39 6.20 -7.17 -5.61
CA ILE A 39 6.12 -6.59 -4.26
C ILE A 39 5.21 -7.42 -3.35
N GLY A 40 4.08 -7.92 -3.85
CA GLY A 40 3.17 -8.77 -3.08
C GLY A 40 3.85 -10.04 -2.58
N ILE A 41 4.57 -10.75 -3.45
CA ILE A 41 5.37 -11.94 -3.09
C ILE A 41 6.44 -11.56 -2.07
N PHE A 42 7.16 -10.47 -2.29
CA PHE A 42 8.18 -9.99 -1.36
C PHE A 42 7.60 -9.69 0.03
N LEU A 43 6.45 -9.02 0.10
CA LEU A 43 5.77 -8.72 1.37
C LEU A 43 5.26 -9.99 2.06
N ILE A 44 4.71 -10.97 1.31
CA ILE A 44 4.29 -12.26 1.87
C ILE A 44 5.49 -12.98 2.47
N LEU A 45 6.61 -13.03 1.75
CA LEU A 45 7.84 -13.66 2.22
C LEU A 45 8.36 -12.98 3.49
N LEU A 46 8.39 -11.64 3.52
CA LEU A 46 8.74 -10.88 4.72
C LEU A 46 7.81 -11.22 5.89
N ASN A 47 6.52 -11.42 5.63
CA ASN A 47 5.53 -11.71 6.65
C ASN A 47 5.73 -13.08 7.32
N ILE A 48 6.36 -14.03 6.63
CA ILE A 48 6.76 -15.33 7.19
C ILE A 48 7.83 -15.14 8.28
N PHE A 49 8.78 -14.24 8.07
CA PHE A 49 9.87 -13.98 9.02
C PHE A 49 9.49 -12.99 10.12
N LYS A 50 8.71 -11.96 9.79
CA LYS A 50 8.23 -10.93 10.73
C LYS A 50 6.79 -10.59 10.38
N LYS A 51 5.85 -10.80 11.31
CA LYS A 51 4.45 -10.36 11.17
C LYS A 51 4.37 -8.82 11.14
N SER A 52 4.65 -8.26 9.97
CA SER A 52 4.82 -6.83 9.75
C SER A 52 3.64 -6.23 8.99
N PHE A 53 2.98 -7.01 8.12
CA PHE A 53 1.87 -6.54 7.29
C PHE A 53 0.64 -7.45 7.46
N GLY A 54 -0.56 -6.89 7.45
CA GLY A 54 -1.78 -7.70 7.36
C GLY A 54 -1.91 -8.29 5.95
N LEU A 55 -2.44 -9.51 5.83
CA LEU A 55 -2.75 -10.09 4.51
C LEU A 55 -3.71 -9.20 3.71
N GLY A 56 -4.66 -8.55 4.39
CA GLY A 56 -5.56 -7.57 3.76
C GLY A 56 -4.83 -6.37 3.16
N ASP A 57 -3.76 -5.88 3.80
CA ASP A 57 -2.98 -4.75 3.31
C ASP A 57 -2.22 -5.12 2.03
N ILE A 58 -1.64 -6.33 1.99
CA ILE A 58 -0.95 -6.87 0.81
C ILE A 58 -1.93 -7.01 -0.36
N LEU A 59 -3.13 -7.54 -0.10
CA LEU A 59 -4.18 -7.66 -1.11
C LEU A 59 -4.62 -6.30 -1.67
N ILE A 60 -4.70 -5.27 -0.82
CA ILE A 60 -5.03 -3.91 -1.26
C ILE A 60 -3.91 -3.33 -2.12
N ILE A 61 -2.64 -3.52 -1.73
CA ILE A 61 -1.48 -3.10 -2.56
C ILE A 61 -1.52 -3.78 -3.93
N LEU A 62 -1.86 -5.07 -3.98
CA LEU A 62 -2.02 -5.80 -5.24
C LEU A 62 -3.17 -5.25 -6.08
N GLY A 63 -4.35 -5.10 -5.48
CA GLY A 63 -5.54 -4.61 -6.18
C GLY A 63 -5.36 -3.20 -6.75
N LEU A 64 -4.86 -2.27 -5.94
CA LEU A 64 -4.58 -0.90 -6.39
C LEU A 64 -3.40 -0.84 -7.36
N GLY A 65 -2.36 -1.63 -7.12
CA GLY A 65 -1.14 -1.57 -7.91
C GLY A 65 -1.35 -1.99 -9.37
N VAL A 66 -2.25 -2.93 -9.62
CA VAL A 66 -2.59 -3.38 -10.99
C VAL A 66 -3.34 -2.30 -11.80
N LEU A 67 -3.91 -1.29 -11.13
CA LEU A 67 -4.64 -0.20 -11.79
C LEU A 67 -3.74 0.93 -12.33
N ILE A 68 -2.48 1.01 -11.87
CA ILE A 68 -1.59 2.14 -12.13
C ILE A 68 -0.32 1.70 -12.88
N ASN A 69 0.37 2.66 -13.48
CA ASN A 69 1.62 2.40 -14.21
C ASN A 69 2.77 2.10 -13.23
N LYS A 70 3.87 1.51 -13.73
CA LYS A 70 5.01 1.09 -12.90
C LYS A 70 5.64 2.24 -12.10
N GLU A 71 5.77 3.42 -12.70
CA GLU A 71 6.34 4.62 -12.04
C GLU A 71 5.45 5.06 -10.88
N GLN A 72 4.15 5.16 -11.14
CA GLN A 72 3.14 5.51 -10.15
C GLN A 72 3.07 4.48 -9.03
N PHE A 73 3.23 3.18 -9.35
CA PHE A 73 3.22 2.10 -8.37
C PHE A 73 4.40 2.18 -7.41
N ILE A 74 5.61 2.43 -7.92
CA ILE A 74 6.80 2.60 -7.08
C ILE A 74 6.60 3.80 -6.14
N VAL A 75 6.11 4.92 -6.67
CA VAL A 75 5.82 6.12 -5.87
C VAL A 75 4.72 5.85 -4.84
N PHE A 76 3.65 5.15 -5.21
CA PHE A 76 2.55 4.73 -4.31
C PHE A 76 3.06 3.88 -3.14
N PHE A 77 3.84 2.85 -3.44
CA PHE A 77 4.36 1.94 -2.43
C PHE A 77 5.23 2.71 -1.42
N TRP A 78 6.20 3.50 -1.89
CA TRP A 78 7.08 4.26 -1.02
C TRP A 78 6.36 5.38 -0.26
N LEU A 79 5.45 6.13 -0.90
CA LEU A 79 4.64 7.15 -0.23
C LEU A 79 3.81 6.54 0.89
N SER A 80 3.21 5.36 0.69
CA SER A 80 2.39 4.72 1.72
C SER A 80 3.20 4.41 2.99
N ILE A 81 4.44 3.95 2.82
CA ILE A 81 5.36 3.67 3.93
C ILE A 81 5.78 4.97 4.60
N ILE A 82 6.13 6.01 3.83
CA ILE A 82 6.57 7.31 4.37
C ILE A 82 5.44 7.97 5.16
N ILE A 83 4.20 7.97 4.66
CA ILE A 83 3.05 8.56 5.35
C ILE A 83 2.77 7.80 6.66
N ALA A 84 2.79 6.47 6.61
CA ALA A 84 2.61 5.64 7.81
C ALA A 84 3.72 5.89 8.84
N LEU A 85 4.97 6.03 8.39
CA LEU A 85 6.11 6.33 9.24
C LEU A 85 5.97 7.71 9.90
N LEU A 86 5.68 8.76 9.13
CA LEU A 86 5.47 10.11 9.65
C LEU A 86 4.34 10.15 10.68
N TYR A 87 3.23 9.48 10.40
CA TYR A 87 2.11 9.37 11.33
C TYR A 87 2.54 8.70 12.64
N SER A 88 3.25 7.58 12.56
CA SER A 88 3.76 6.88 13.75
C SER A 88 4.74 7.75 14.56
N LEU A 89 5.61 8.50 13.88
CA LEU A 89 6.59 9.39 14.52
C LEU A 89 5.88 10.52 15.28
N ILE A 90 4.87 11.14 14.67
CA ILE A 90 4.06 12.19 15.30
C ILE A 90 3.34 11.66 16.55
N LEU A 91 2.81 10.44 16.50
CA LEU A 91 2.15 9.81 17.65
C LEU A 91 3.11 9.55 18.81
N ILE A 92 4.33 9.10 18.50
CA ILE A 92 5.40 8.89 19.48
C ILE A 92 5.79 10.22 20.13
N LEU A 93 6.05 11.26 19.32
CA LEU A 93 6.43 12.59 19.80
C LEU A 93 5.35 13.22 20.69
N ARG A 94 4.08 12.98 20.39
CA ARG A 94 2.95 13.45 21.21
C ARG A 94 2.71 12.60 22.47
N LYS A 95 3.54 11.59 22.76
CA LYS A 95 3.42 10.62 23.87
C LYS A 95 2.03 9.99 24.00
N LYS A 96 1.23 9.98 22.93
CA LYS A 96 -0.19 9.60 22.99
C LYS A 96 -0.42 8.09 23.07
N ILE A 97 0.62 7.26 22.88
CA ILE A 97 0.43 5.79 22.85
C ILE A 97 1.69 5.03 23.30
N ASN A 98 1.49 3.92 24.02
CA ASN A 98 2.49 2.87 24.20
C ASN A 98 2.60 2.05 22.90
N ILE A 99 3.73 2.20 22.21
CA ILE A 99 4.02 1.69 20.85
C ILE A 99 3.72 0.19 20.69
N LYS A 100 3.84 -0.60 21.77
CA LYS A 100 3.71 -2.07 21.72
C LYS A 100 2.31 -2.59 21.33
N ASN A 101 1.24 -1.83 21.57
CA ASN A 101 -0.13 -2.33 21.37
C ASN A 101 -0.94 -1.56 20.32
N ALA A 102 -0.38 -0.51 19.73
CA ALA A 102 -1.06 0.27 18.71
C ALA A 102 -0.96 -0.41 17.34
N LYS A 103 -2.00 -1.14 16.94
CA LYS A 103 -2.16 -1.56 15.54
C LYS A 103 -2.57 -0.34 14.73
N VAL A 104 -1.65 0.20 13.94
CA VAL A 104 -1.94 1.31 13.04
C VAL A 104 -2.58 0.73 11.77
N PRO A 105 -3.82 1.10 11.41
CA PRO A 105 -4.46 0.60 10.19
C PRO A 105 -3.74 1.17 8.98
N MET A 106 -3.24 0.31 8.07
CA MET A 106 -2.42 0.75 6.94
C MET A 106 -3.25 1.24 5.74
N VAL A 107 -4.48 0.74 5.60
CA VAL A 107 -5.40 1.07 4.49
C VAL A 107 -5.60 2.56 4.24
N PRO A 108 -5.81 3.43 5.26
CA PRO A 108 -5.98 4.86 5.03
C PRO A 108 -4.73 5.48 4.40
N PHE A 109 -3.53 5.07 4.81
CA PHE A 109 -2.28 5.59 4.24
C PHE A 109 -2.04 5.07 2.83
N LEU A 110 -2.37 3.81 2.56
CA LEU A 110 -2.38 3.27 1.19
C LEU A 110 -3.32 4.08 0.30
N SER A 111 -4.53 4.36 0.77
CA SER A 111 -5.54 5.09 0.00
C SER A 111 -5.08 6.52 -0.33
N ILE A 112 -4.52 7.23 0.65
CA ILE A 112 -3.97 8.58 0.43
C ILE A 112 -2.79 8.55 -0.54
N ALA A 113 -1.85 7.62 -0.35
CA ALA A 113 -0.70 7.45 -1.24
C ALA A 113 -1.15 7.14 -2.67
N PHE A 114 -2.19 6.32 -2.85
CA PHE A 114 -2.71 5.95 -4.16
C PHE A 114 -3.27 7.15 -4.91
N VAL A 115 -4.10 7.98 -4.24
CA VAL A 115 -4.65 9.20 -4.84
C VAL A 115 -3.52 10.16 -5.25
N ILE A 116 -2.53 10.35 -4.38
CA ILE A 116 -1.36 11.19 -4.69
C ILE A 116 -0.60 10.64 -5.89
N SER A 117 -0.38 9.32 -5.95
CA SER A 117 0.39 8.69 -7.03
C SER A 117 -0.33 8.68 -8.37
N ILE A 118 -1.65 8.60 -8.41
CA ILE A 118 -2.39 8.76 -9.68
C ILE A 118 -2.20 10.17 -10.25
N ILE A 119 -2.26 11.19 -9.38
CA ILE A 119 -2.23 12.59 -9.81
C ILE A 119 -0.80 13.06 -10.09
N TYR A 120 0.16 12.71 -9.23
CA TYR A 120 1.52 13.26 -9.22
C TYR A 120 2.62 12.20 -9.37
N GLY A 121 2.29 10.92 -9.49
CA GLY A 121 3.27 9.83 -9.42
C GLY A 121 4.36 9.91 -10.50
N GLU A 122 4.00 10.21 -11.75
CA GLU A 122 4.97 10.34 -12.84
C GLU A 122 5.89 11.56 -12.65
N PHE A 123 5.33 12.69 -12.19
CA PHE A 123 6.11 13.89 -11.88
C PHE A 123 7.11 13.62 -10.74
N LEU A 124 6.64 12.99 -9.66
CA LEU A 124 7.49 12.64 -8.51
C LEU A 124 8.59 11.65 -8.92
N TRP A 125 8.25 10.63 -9.73
CA TRP A 125 9.22 9.68 -10.24
C TRP A 125 10.31 10.35 -11.07
N ASN A 126 9.94 11.20 -12.01
CA ASN A 126 10.90 11.93 -12.84
C ASN A 126 11.79 12.86 -12.01
N HIS A 127 11.21 13.50 -10.98
CA HIS A 127 11.99 14.32 -10.07
C HIS A 127 13.01 13.49 -9.27
N ILE A 128 12.61 12.30 -8.80
CA ILE A 128 13.51 11.35 -8.12
C ILE A 128 14.63 10.89 -9.06
N LEU A 129 14.30 10.52 -10.31
CA LEU A 129 15.31 10.12 -11.29
C LEU A 129 16.30 11.24 -11.59
N LYS A 130 15.81 12.48 -11.73
CA LYS A 130 16.67 13.64 -11.95
C LYS A 130 17.62 13.89 -10.78
N LEU A 131 17.16 13.70 -9.54
CA LEU A 131 18.00 13.77 -8.35
C LEU A 131 19.04 12.65 -8.29
N LEU A 132 18.69 11.46 -8.80
CA LEU A 132 19.58 10.29 -8.81
C LEU A 132 20.60 10.31 -9.98
N GLN A 133 20.29 11.04 -11.05
CA GLN A 133 21.14 11.28 -12.21
C GLN A 133 22.00 12.55 -12.08
N MET A 134 21.98 13.21 -10.91
CA MET A 134 23.04 14.16 -10.53
C MET A 134 24.37 13.43 -10.34
#